data_AF-A0A0N4VID8-F1
#
_entry.id   AF-A0A0N4VID8-F1
#
_cell.length_a   1.000
_cell.length_b   1.000
_cell.length_c   1.000
_cell.angle_alpha   90.00
_cell.angle_beta   90.00
_cell.angle_gamma   90.00
#
_symmetry.space_group_name_H-M   'P 1'
#
loop_
_entity.id
_entity.type
_entity.pdbx_description
1 polymer ?
#
loop_
_entity_poly.entity_id
_entity_poly.type
_entity_poly.pdbx_seq_one_letter_code
_entity_poly.pdbx_strand_id
1 'polypeptide(L)'
;MWTSWFLLIFLCCRFVLTTATVAAEQCCRRRGVSDDCSRTLCNPKSIPDDFAVYNIFDRHMNCFPHMGAISECLADGRNHMHCCIRDARDRDEDACFTMCRGETPGRDLPWDKFQTCFAINVEPMYKCFLEGYQNTPSAPQSLRILSKTNNSVSLSWSPSAINAHLIGNYHVTLTDADDAGNIRTENTRETKITINNLQTDSKYIVSVVAVTRDGLRRSLSAEKLHFFTSGAAPQISAYRDVVSAPRQASSVTLACRMIITGTVHRPTRTQWLKYNDYTKRFEHIHSLLPSNYISYNDIPRYFVTTLRITSIQESTAGLYRCYVSNDLGSAQADITVHTRTRVTPKPTPPESPASCCKRQGIRPLCAAFCGNDRSRKTTLKTEVFIKHHCEEETEKFLACSASDSDEGACCLRNKIPSSCLFLCDGSQTISKNIPQLCAPYSMIIFQCRMEEAENRPEAITGLKVNQDGDKISTVWNEAAKADVYHVYYRRRNSSEWILETTSVTHVTLEGSIEEIVVVPSNSVGNAQAARISKQGGKWKASYY
;
A
#
# COMPACT_ATOMS: atom_id res chain seq x y z
N MET A 1 15.17 -61.43 -37.07
CA MET A 1 14.29 -60.24 -37.00
C MET A 1 14.75 -59.18 -35.99
N TRP A 2 15.48 -59.52 -34.92
CA TRP A 2 15.94 -58.54 -33.92
C TRP A 2 17.13 -57.66 -34.36
N THR A 3 18.03 -58.17 -35.21
CA THR A 3 19.19 -57.40 -35.74
C THR A 3 18.78 -56.26 -36.67
N SER A 4 17.68 -56.44 -37.41
CA SER A 4 17.16 -55.42 -38.34
C SER A 4 16.52 -54.24 -37.59
N TRP A 5 15.89 -54.48 -36.43
CA TRP A 5 15.36 -53.43 -35.55
C TRP A 5 16.46 -52.59 -34.89
N PHE A 6 17.55 -53.23 -34.43
CA PHE A 6 18.72 -52.50 -33.90
C PHE A 6 19.40 -51.65 -34.98
N LEU A 7 19.57 -52.17 -36.20
CA LEU A 7 20.11 -51.41 -37.33
C LEU A 7 19.22 -50.22 -37.71
N LEU A 8 17.88 -50.37 -37.71
CA LEU A 8 16.94 -49.29 -37.98
C LEU A 8 16.96 -48.20 -36.90
N ILE A 9 17.03 -48.56 -35.62
CA ILE A 9 17.15 -47.59 -34.52
C ILE A 9 18.50 -46.86 -34.59
N PHE A 10 19.58 -47.58 -34.89
CA PHE A 10 20.93 -46.99 -35.00
C PHE A 10 21.06 -46.07 -36.23
N LEU A 11 20.47 -46.44 -37.37
CA LEU A 11 20.40 -45.63 -38.58
C LEU A 11 19.53 -44.37 -38.38
N CYS A 12 18.38 -44.50 -37.71
CA CYS A 12 17.50 -43.37 -37.40
C CYS A 12 18.18 -42.38 -36.43
N CYS A 13 18.88 -42.88 -35.41
CA CYS A 13 19.63 -42.05 -34.47
C CYS A 13 20.82 -41.33 -35.17
N ARG A 14 21.54 -42.01 -36.07
CA ARG A 14 22.57 -41.37 -36.92
C ARG A 14 21.99 -40.30 -37.84
N PHE A 15 20.80 -40.51 -38.41
CA PHE A 15 20.13 -39.56 -39.30
C PHE A 15 19.64 -38.29 -38.56
N VAL A 16 19.17 -38.44 -37.32
CA VAL A 16 18.80 -37.30 -36.46
C VAL A 16 20.04 -36.50 -36.02
N LEU A 17 21.16 -37.18 -35.69
CA LEU A 17 22.42 -36.49 -35.38
C LEU A 17 22.98 -35.72 -36.58
N THR A 18 22.97 -36.29 -37.79
CA THR A 18 23.53 -35.62 -38.99
C THR A 18 22.70 -34.41 -39.41
N THR A 19 21.38 -34.47 -39.28
CA THR A 19 20.48 -33.35 -39.60
C THR A 19 20.62 -32.17 -38.63
N ALA A 20 20.79 -32.42 -37.32
CA ALA A 20 20.96 -31.37 -36.32
C ALA A 20 22.29 -30.62 -36.43
N THR A 21 23.41 -31.31 -36.73
CA THR A 21 24.72 -30.64 -36.91
C THR A 21 24.82 -29.83 -38.19
N VAL A 22 24.17 -30.30 -39.25
CA VAL A 22 24.04 -29.54 -40.50
C VAL A 22 23.16 -28.31 -40.30
N ALA A 23 22.18 -28.36 -39.41
CA ALA A 23 21.31 -27.23 -39.09
C ALA A 23 22.04 -26.07 -38.37
N ALA A 24 22.94 -26.37 -37.41
CA ALA A 24 23.69 -25.34 -36.67
C ALA A 24 24.69 -24.57 -37.56
N GLU A 25 25.45 -25.28 -38.40
CA GLU A 25 26.38 -24.65 -39.35
C GLU A 25 25.64 -23.80 -40.39
N GLN A 26 24.52 -24.31 -40.94
CA GLN A 26 23.67 -23.54 -41.85
C GLN A 26 23.00 -22.34 -41.16
N CYS A 27 22.69 -22.44 -39.87
CA CYS A 27 22.17 -21.33 -39.07
C CYS A 27 23.23 -20.21 -38.97
N CYS A 28 24.47 -20.55 -38.65
CA CYS A 28 25.56 -19.58 -38.56
C CYS A 28 25.80 -18.85 -39.87
N ARG A 29 25.91 -19.57 -40.99
CA ARG A 29 26.10 -18.95 -42.32
C ARG A 29 24.94 -18.00 -42.68
N ARG A 30 23.70 -18.39 -42.38
CA ARG A 30 22.51 -17.53 -42.60
C ARG A 30 22.50 -16.27 -41.74
N ARG A 31 23.13 -16.32 -40.56
CA ARG A 31 23.30 -15.17 -39.66
C ARG A 31 24.56 -14.34 -39.92
N GLY A 32 25.25 -14.58 -41.05
CA GLY A 32 26.40 -13.79 -41.46
C GLY A 32 27.68 -14.07 -40.66
N VAL A 33 27.78 -15.23 -40.02
CA VAL A 33 29.04 -15.72 -39.44
C VAL A 33 30.00 -16.05 -40.58
N SER A 34 31.25 -15.58 -40.50
CA SER A 34 32.27 -15.87 -41.52
C SER A 34 32.49 -17.37 -41.70
N ASP A 35 32.91 -17.79 -42.90
CA ASP A 35 33.11 -19.22 -43.20
C ASP A 35 34.12 -19.88 -42.25
N ASP A 36 35.21 -19.18 -41.91
CA ASP A 36 36.24 -19.67 -40.99
C ASP A 36 35.68 -19.88 -39.58
N CYS A 37 34.91 -18.92 -39.05
CA CYS A 37 34.26 -19.05 -37.75
C CYS A 37 33.15 -20.11 -37.75
N SER A 38 32.39 -20.21 -38.84
CA SER A 38 31.30 -21.19 -38.96
C SER A 38 31.84 -22.61 -39.00
N ARG A 39 32.93 -22.87 -39.73
CA ARG A 39 33.54 -24.21 -39.82
C ARG A 39 34.15 -24.64 -38.48
N THR A 40 34.78 -23.70 -37.77
CA THR A 40 35.47 -23.98 -36.52
C THR A 40 34.51 -24.08 -35.33
N LEU A 41 33.48 -23.23 -35.23
CA LEU A 41 32.67 -23.08 -34.01
C LEU A 41 31.21 -23.53 -34.14
N CYS A 42 30.66 -23.70 -35.34
CA CYS A 42 29.22 -23.99 -35.48
C CYS A 42 28.88 -25.47 -35.68
N ASN A 43 29.88 -26.36 -35.62
CA ASN A 43 29.66 -27.79 -35.72
C ASN A 43 30.00 -28.47 -34.37
N PRO A 44 28.99 -28.82 -33.55
CA PRO A 44 29.25 -29.39 -32.23
C PRO A 44 29.84 -30.81 -32.25
N LYS A 45 29.92 -31.48 -33.42
CA LYS A 45 30.70 -32.74 -33.58
C LYS A 45 32.18 -32.51 -33.80
N SER A 46 32.56 -31.33 -34.27
CA SER A 46 33.94 -30.95 -34.53
C SER A 46 34.38 -29.98 -33.44
N ILE A 47 34.74 -30.55 -32.29
CA ILE A 47 35.18 -29.78 -31.13
C ILE A 47 36.53 -29.11 -31.49
N PRO A 48 36.66 -27.78 -31.34
CA PRO A 48 37.93 -27.08 -31.54
C PRO A 48 39.02 -27.67 -30.63
N ASP A 49 40.21 -27.89 -31.20
CA ASP A 49 41.39 -28.23 -30.40
C ASP A 49 41.93 -26.97 -29.69
N ASP A 50 42.85 -27.18 -28.74
CA ASP A 50 43.42 -26.10 -27.93
C ASP A 50 43.98 -24.96 -28.82
N PHE A 51 44.71 -25.29 -29.89
CA PHE A 51 45.28 -24.30 -30.81
C PHE A 51 44.19 -23.49 -31.53
N ALA A 52 43.11 -24.14 -31.99
CA ALA A 52 41.99 -23.47 -32.63
C ALA A 52 41.28 -22.51 -31.65
N VAL A 53 41.14 -22.87 -30.38
CA VAL A 53 40.55 -22.01 -29.34
C VAL A 53 41.37 -20.73 -29.11
N TYR A 54 42.70 -20.78 -29.24
CA TYR A 54 43.53 -19.57 -29.17
C TYR A 54 43.37 -18.69 -30.42
N ASN A 55 43.21 -19.32 -31.60
CA ASN A 55 43.21 -18.60 -32.88
C ASN A 55 41.85 -17.99 -33.27
N ILE A 56 40.72 -18.46 -32.72
CA ILE A 56 39.37 -17.96 -33.10
C ILE A 56 39.16 -16.47 -32.80
N PHE A 57 39.94 -15.88 -31.91
CA PHE A 57 39.87 -14.45 -31.56
C PHE A 57 41.04 -13.63 -32.10
N ASP A 58 41.99 -14.26 -32.81
CA ASP A 58 43.07 -13.54 -33.47
C ASP A 58 42.53 -12.62 -34.57
N ARG A 59 43.32 -11.60 -34.91
CA ARG A 59 42.96 -10.60 -35.95
C ARG A 59 42.59 -11.22 -37.30
N HIS A 60 43.09 -12.41 -37.60
CA HIS A 60 42.83 -13.12 -38.85
C HIS A 60 41.44 -13.78 -38.89
N MET A 61 40.99 -14.41 -37.79
CA MET A 61 39.69 -15.09 -37.73
C MET A 61 38.58 -14.21 -37.14
N ASN A 62 38.89 -13.46 -36.07
CA ASN A 62 38.03 -12.47 -35.41
C ASN A 62 36.56 -12.93 -35.21
N CYS A 63 36.35 -14.06 -34.54
CA CYS A 63 35.01 -14.62 -34.33
C CYS A 63 34.19 -13.90 -33.25
N PHE A 64 34.80 -13.01 -32.46
CA PHE A 64 34.15 -12.33 -31.33
C PHE A 64 32.83 -11.62 -31.69
N PRO A 65 32.74 -10.82 -32.77
CA PRO A 65 31.49 -10.14 -33.17
C PRO A 65 30.35 -11.11 -33.52
N HIS A 66 30.70 -12.35 -33.87
CA HIS A 66 29.75 -13.39 -34.28
C HIS A 66 29.30 -14.29 -33.13
N MET A 67 29.89 -14.15 -31.94
CA MET A 67 29.64 -15.08 -30.83
C MET A 67 28.18 -15.15 -30.40
N GLY A 68 27.42 -14.06 -30.49
CA GLY A 68 25.97 -14.09 -30.25
C GLY A 68 25.24 -15.01 -31.22
N ALA A 69 25.50 -14.88 -32.53
CA ALA A 69 24.90 -15.73 -33.55
C ALA A 69 25.34 -17.19 -33.44
N ILE A 70 26.62 -17.43 -33.13
CA ILE A 70 27.17 -18.78 -32.90
C ILE A 70 26.47 -19.44 -31.70
N SER A 71 26.39 -18.75 -30.56
CA SER A 71 25.68 -19.22 -29.37
C SER A 71 24.23 -19.58 -29.67
N GLU A 72 23.47 -18.67 -30.29
CA GLU A 72 22.05 -18.91 -30.63
C GLU A 72 21.88 -20.15 -31.52
N CYS A 73 22.74 -20.31 -32.52
CA CYS A 73 22.69 -21.44 -33.44
C CYS A 73 23.09 -22.76 -32.78
N LEU A 74 24.10 -22.77 -31.89
CA LEU A 74 24.49 -23.96 -31.14
C LEU A 74 23.44 -24.36 -30.10
N ALA A 75 22.84 -23.41 -29.41
CA ALA A 75 21.79 -23.70 -28.44
C ALA A 75 20.52 -24.22 -29.12
N ASP A 76 20.22 -23.75 -30.34
CA ASP A 76 19.09 -24.17 -31.19
C ASP A 76 17.77 -24.20 -30.40
N GLY A 77 17.49 -23.11 -29.67
CA GLY A 77 16.26 -22.95 -28.90
C GLY A 77 16.17 -23.78 -27.60
N ARG A 78 17.27 -24.37 -27.12
CA ARG A 78 17.30 -25.25 -25.94
C ARG A 78 18.20 -24.71 -24.83
N ASN A 79 17.85 -25.02 -23.58
CA ASN A 79 18.64 -24.61 -22.42
C ASN A 79 19.55 -25.76 -21.97
N HIS A 80 20.84 -25.65 -22.29
CA HIS A 80 21.84 -26.66 -21.96
C HIS A 80 22.55 -26.40 -20.63
N MET A 81 22.18 -25.34 -19.91
CA MET A 81 22.86 -24.88 -18.69
C MET A 81 22.98 -25.97 -17.61
N HIS A 82 21.92 -26.77 -17.41
CA HIS A 82 21.96 -27.87 -16.44
C HIS A 82 23.06 -28.89 -16.79
N CYS A 83 23.22 -29.24 -18.07
CA CYS A 83 24.28 -30.14 -18.53
C CYS A 83 25.65 -29.47 -18.42
N CYS A 84 25.78 -28.23 -18.95
CA CYS A 84 27.05 -27.52 -18.97
C CYS A 84 27.64 -27.33 -17.56
N ILE A 85 26.83 -26.97 -16.56
CA ILE A 85 27.29 -26.82 -15.17
C ILE A 85 27.66 -28.18 -14.56
N ARG A 86 26.87 -29.22 -14.84
CA ARG A 86 27.08 -30.57 -14.27
C ARG A 86 28.36 -31.21 -14.79
N ASP A 87 28.62 -31.07 -16.09
CA ASP A 87 29.71 -31.76 -16.80
C ASP A 87 30.92 -30.86 -17.04
N ALA A 88 30.90 -29.63 -16.51
CA ALA A 88 32.01 -28.70 -16.59
C ALA A 88 33.30 -29.36 -16.09
N ARG A 89 34.39 -29.14 -16.83
CA ARG A 89 35.73 -29.57 -16.39
C ARG A 89 36.20 -28.72 -15.22
N ASP A 90 35.92 -27.42 -15.29
CA ASP A 90 36.03 -26.49 -14.18
C ASP A 90 34.77 -25.62 -14.15
N ARG A 91 33.99 -25.77 -13.09
CA ARG A 91 32.72 -25.05 -12.93
C ARG A 91 32.93 -23.59 -12.51
N ASP A 92 34.05 -23.27 -11.88
CA ASP A 92 34.33 -21.90 -11.41
C ASP A 92 34.73 -20.99 -12.58
N GLU A 93 35.23 -21.57 -13.68
CA GLU A 93 35.46 -20.91 -14.95
C GLU A 93 34.19 -20.96 -15.82
N ASP A 94 33.24 -20.05 -15.58
CA ASP A 94 31.89 -20.08 -16.16
C ASP A 94 31.58 -18.98 -17.19
N ALA A 95 32.56 -18.12 -17.50
CA ALA A 95 32.42 -16.95 -18.37
C ALA A 95 31.79 -17.24 -19.75
N CYS A 96 31.98 -18.44 -20.26
CA CYS A 96 31.51 -18.93 -21.55
C CYS A 96 30.15 -19.68 -21.49
N PHE A 97 29.59 -19.95 -20.31
CA PHE A 97 28.35 -20.72 -20.16
C PHE A 97 27.11 -20.00 -20.70
N THR A 98 27.18 -18.70 -20.96
CA THR A 98 26.13 -17.96 -21.72
C THR A 98 25.82 -18.62 -23.06
N MET A 99 26.82 -19.25 -23.71
CA MET A 99 26.62 -20.03 -24.93
C MET A 99 25.64 -21.21 -24.73
N CYS A 100 25.60 -21.81 -23.54
CA CYS A 100 24.71 -22.93 -23.24
C CYS A 100 23.22 -22.55 -23.22
N ARG A 101 22.89 -21.26 -23.15
CA ARG A 101 21.53 -20.74 -23.32
C ARG A 101 21.32 -20.03 -24.67
N GLY A 102 22.34 -19.99 -25.51
CA GLY A 102 22.32 -19.24 -26.75
C GLY A 102 22.37 -17.73 -26.55
N GLU A 103 22.92 -17.27 -25.42
CA GLU A 103 23.03 -15.85 -25.10
C GLU A 103 24.36 -15.29 -25.62
N THR A 104 24.37 -13.98 -25.94
CA THR A 104 25.60 -13.28 -26.30
C THR A 104 26.44 -13.07 -25.03
N PRO A 105 27.78 -13.28 -25.08
CA PRO A 105 28.66 -12.91 -23.98
C PRO A 105 28.46 -11.45 -23.57
N GLY A 106 28.53 -11.15 -22.27
CA GLY A 106 28.31 -9.80 -21.74
C GLY A 106 29.28 -8.78 -22.37
N ARG A 107 28.80 -7.56 -22.64
CA ARG A 107 29.61 -6.51 -23.31
C ARG A 107 30.90 -6.17 -22.54
N ASP A 108 30.86 -6.26 -21.22
CA ASP A 108 31.99 -5.93 -20.34
C ASP A 108 32.79 -7.17 -19.90
N LEU A 109 32.50 -8.36 -20.45
CA LEU A 109 33.20 -9.58 -20.08
C LEU A 109 34.65 -9.53 -20.59
N PRO A 110 35.66 -9.64 -19.70
CA PRO A 110 37.06 -9.71 -20.13
C PRO A 110 37.29 -10.91 -21.05
N TRP A 111 37.91 -10.66 -22.19
CA TRP A 111 38.06 -11.65 -23.26
C TRP A 111 38.90 -12.85 -22.81
N ASP A 112 39.91 -12.61 -21.99
CA ASP A 112 40.84 -13.60 -21.45
C ASP A 112 40.10 -14.60 -20.56
N LYS A 113 39.10 -14.13 -19.80
CA LYS A 113 38.22 -14.99 -19.00
C LYS A 113 37.31 -15.84 -19.87
N PHE A 114 36.71 -15.26 -20.92
CA PHE A 114 35.90 -16.02 -21.85
C PHE A 114 36.72 -17.11 -22.55
N GLN A 115 37.92 -16.76 -23.04
CA GLN A 115 38.82 -17.69 -23.70
C GLN A 115 39.32 -18.79 -22.77
N THR A 116 39.65 -18.45 -21.52
CA THR A 116 40.06 -19.43 -20.49
C THR A 116 38.93 -20.42 -20.20
N CYS A 117 37.72 -19.92 -19.94
CA CYS A 117 36.54 -20.78 -19.79
C CYS A 117 36.33 -21.67 -21.00
N PHE A 118 36.40 -21.10 -22.21
CA PHE A 118 36.14 -21.85 -23.43
C PHE A 118 37.21 -22.93 -23.64
N ALA A 119 38.49 -22.63 -23.45
CA ALA A 119 39.57 -23.63 -23.54
C ALA A 119 39.39 -24.79 -22.54
N ILE A 120 38.89 -24.50 -21.33
CA ILE A 120 38.71 -25.52 -20.29
C ILE A 120 37.43 -26.35 -20.54
N ASN A 121 36.35 -25.71 -20.97
CA ASN A 121 34.99 -26.28 -20.95
C ASN A 121 34.38 -26.54 -22.33
N VAL A 122 35.03 -26.23 -23.46
CA VAL A 122 34.47 -26.40 -24.81
C VAL A 122 34.06 -27.85 -25.10
N GLU A 123 34.88 -28.83 -24.69
CA GLU A 123 34.59 -30.25 -24.93
C GLU A 123 33.29 -30.72 -24.23
N PRO A 124 33.12 -30.56 -22.90
CA PRO A 124 31.85 -30.92 -22.25
C PRO A 124 30.67 -30.09 -22.74
N MET A 125 30.85 -28.79 -23.04
CA MET A 125 29.78 -27.96 -23.60
C MET A 125 29.28 -28.48 -24.95
N TYR A 126 30.19 -28.87 -25.86
CA TYR A 126 29.82 -29.38 -27.18
C TYR A 126 29.11 -30.74 -27.09
N LYS A 127 29.53 -31.60 -26.14
CA LYS A 127 28.79 -32.83 -25.81
C LYS A 127 27.38 -32.52 -25.32
N CYS A 128 27.23 -31.53 -24.44
CA CYS A 128 25.91 -31.08 -23.96
C CYS A 128 25.00 -30.59 -25.10
N PHE A 129 25.53 -29.86 -26.09
CA PHE A 129 24.74 -29.46 -27.27
C PHE A 129 24.22 -30.69 -28.03
N LEU A 130 25.10 -31.66 -28.32
CA LEU A 130 24.74 -32.89 -29.03
C LEU A 130 23.71 -33.74 -28.28
N GLU A 131 23.84 -33.85 -26.95
CA GLU A 131 22.85 -34.50 -26.09
C GLU A 131 21.52 -33.76 -26.14
N GLY A 132 21.54 -32.43 -25.96
CA GLY A 132 20.33 -31.62 -25.95
C GLY A 132 19.54 -31.68 -27.26
N TYR A 133 20.20 -31.81 -28.41
CA TYR A 133 19.53 -31.98 -29.70
C TYR A 133 18.62 -33.21 -29.76
N GLN A 134 19.00 -34.27 -29.06
CA GLN A 134 18.23 -35.52 -28.99
C GLN A 134 17.21 -35.52 -27.85
N ASN A 135 17.58 -34.88 -26.74
CA ASN A 135 17.00 -35.20 -25.44
C ASN A 135 16.35 -34.00 -24.73
N THR A 136 16.32 -32.83 -25.36
CA THR A 136 15.71 -31.62 -24.82
C THR A 136 14.73 -31.03 -25.85
N PRO A 137 13.50 -30.67 -25.44
CA PRO A 137 12.54 -29.99 -26.30
C PRO A 137 13.03 -28.60 -26.72
N SER A 138 12.73 -28.19 -27.94
CA SER A 138 12.89 -26.77 -28.34
C SER A 138 11.92 -25.88 -27.58
N ALA A 139 12.05 -24.55 -27.67
CA ALA A 139 11.08 -23.63 -27.09
C ALA A 139 9.64 -23.91 -27.60
N PRO A 140 8.61 -23.77 -26.74
CA PRO A 140 7.22 -23.71 -27.18
C PRO A 140 7.02 -22.58 -28.20
N GLN A 141 6.00 -22.70 -29.03
CA GLN A 141 5.77 -21.76 -30.13
C GLN A 141 4.42 -21.04 -29.99
N SER A 142 4.25 -19.93 -30.71
CA SER A 142 2.96 -19.24 -30.84
C SER A 142 2.28 -18.92 -29.49
N LEU A 143 3.07 -18.51 -28.50
CA LEU A 143 2.54 -18.02 -27.23
C LEU A 143 1.66 -16.81 -27.51
N ARG A 144 0.42 -16.85 -27.01
CA ARG A 144 -0.59 -15.81 -27.22
C ARG A 144 -1.55 -15.71 -26.06
N ILE A 145 -2.13 -14.54 -25.91
CA ILE A 145 -3.20 -14.27 -24.93
C ILE A 145 -4.54 -14.59 -25.58
N LEU A 146 -5.32 -15.45 -24.94
CA LEU A 146 -6.69 -15.78 -25.37
C LEU A 146 -7.69 -14.75 -24.85
N SER A 147 -7.59 -14.42 -23.55
CA SER A 147 -8.45 -13.46 -22.88
C SER A 147 -7.74 -12.90 -21.66
N LYS A 148 -8.18 -11.74 -21.21
CA LYS A 148 -7.70 -11.10 -19.98
C LYS A 148 -8.84 -10.38 -19.30
N THR A 149 -8.81 -10.35 -17.97
CA THR A 149 -9.73 -9.57 -17.15
C THR A 149 -8.92 -8.49 -16.40
N ASN A 150 -9.52 -7.88 -15.37
CA ASN A 150 -8.81 -7.00 -14.45
C ASN A 150 -7.97 -7.75 -13.41
N ASN A 151 -8.08 -9.07 -13.30
CA ASN A 151 -7.36 -9.87 -12.30
C ASN A 151 -6.90 -11.24 -12.80
N SER A 152 -7.02 -11.53 -14.09
CA SER A 152 -6.59 -12.80 -14.66
C SER A 152 -6.17 -12.68 -16.12
N VAL A 153 -5.38 -13.66 -16.57
CA VAL A 153 -5.00 -13.84 -17.96
C VAL A 153 -5.12 -15.30 -18.35
N SER A 154 -5.66 -15.56 -19.55
CA SER A 154 -5.68 -16.88 -20.16
C SER A 154 -4.71 -16.89 -21.33
N LEU A 155 -3.79 -17.85 -21.32
CA LEU A 155 -2.70 -17.98 -22.27
C LEU A 155 -2.82 -19.31 -23.02
N SER A 156 -2.32 -19.33 -24.24
CA SER A 156 -2.14 -20.57 -25.00
C SER A 156 -0.89 -20.51 -25.86
N TRP A 157 -0.34 -21.67 -26.15
CA TRP A 157 0.82 -21.85 -27.03
C TRP A 157 0.64 -23.14 -27.84
N SER A 158 1.51 -23.36 -28.81
CA SER A 158 1.68 -24.66 -29.46
C SER A 158 2.86 -25.42 -28.84
N PRO A 159 2.84 -26.76 -28.82
CA PRO A 159 3.98 -27.56 -28.38
C PRO A 159 5.27 -27.20 -29.14
N SER A 160 6.40 -27.59 -28.55
CA SER A 160 7.72 -27.47 -29.19
C SER A 160 7.76 -28.17 -30.54
N ALA A 161 8.37 -27.56 -31.56
CA ALA A 161 8.51 -28.19 -32.88
C ALA A 161 9.43 -29.43 -32.85
N ILE A 162 10.45 -29.42 -31.98
CA ILE A 162 11.42 -30.51 -31.86
C ILE A 162 11.31 -31.14 -30.47
N ASN A 163 11.32 -32.47 -30.43
CA ASN A 163 11.25 -33.30 -29.22
C ASN A 163 10.03 -33.03 -28.32
N ALA A 164 8.89 -32.67 -28.89
CA ALA A 164 7.63 -32.41 -28.17
C ALA A 164 7.18 -33.57 -27.27
N HIS A 165 7.47 -34.81 -27.69
CA HIS A 165 7.09 -36.03 -26.99
C HIS A 165 7.82 -36.21 -25.63
N LEU A 166 8.94 -35.51 -25.42
CA LEU A 166 9.72 -35.54 -24.18
C LEU A 166 9.12 -34.67 -23.07
N ILE A 167 8.19 -33.77 -23.43
CA ILE A 167 7.60 -32.80 -22.51
C ILE A 167 6.76 -33.54 -21.45
N GLY A 168 7.01 -33.23 -20.18
CA GLY A 168 6.21 -33.68 -19.04
C GLY A 168 5.29 -32.59 -18.51
N ASN A 169 5.75 -31.34 -18.52
CA ASN A 169 5.01 -30.16 -18.09
C ASN A 169 5.60 -28.88 -18.72
N TYR A 170 4.84 -27.79 -18.61
CA TYR A 170 5.27 -26.43 -18.93
C TYR A 170 5.37 -25.64 -17.63
N HIS A 171 6.40 -24.81 -17.53
CA HIS A 171 6.51 -23.79 -16.49
C HIS A 171 6.20 -22.44 -17.13
N VAL A 172 5.20 -21.75 -16.58
CA VAL A 172 4.76 -20.44 -17.02
C VAL A 172 5.17 -19.44 -15.94
N THR A 173 6.14 -18.59 -16.27
CA THR A 173 6.65 -17.57 -15.35
C THR A 173 6.06 -16.22 -15.73
N LEU A 174 5.39 -15.60 -14.76
CA LEU A 174 4.82 -14.27 -14.83
C LEU A 174 5.62 -13.35 -13.90
N THR A 175 6.12 -12.25 -14.45
CA THR A 175 6.87 -11.23 -13.70
C THR A 175 6.12 -9.92 -13.76
N ASP A 176 5.90 -9.30 -12.59
CA ASP A 176 5.40 -7.93 -12.52
C ASP A 176 6.46 -6.99 -13.09
N ALA A 177 6.06 -6.12 -14.04
CA ALA A 177 7.03 -5.25 -14.69
C ALA A 177 7.47 -4.07 -13.80
N ASP A 178 6.66 -3.70 -12.81
CA ASP A 178 6.94 -2.59 -11.89
C ASP A 178 7.61 -3.09 -10.59
N ASP A 179 7.47 -4.37 -10.28
CA ASP A 179 8.21 -5.07 -9.22
C ASP A 179 8.85 -6.35 -9.76
N ALA A 180 10.06 -6.21 -10.33
CA ALA A 180 10.79 -7.33 -10.90
C ALA A 180 11.11 -8.45 -9.89
N GLY A 181 10.98 -8.20 -8.58
CA GLY A 181 11.11 -9.22 -7.53
C GLY A 181 9.86 -10.10 -7.37
N ASN A 182 8.70 -9.64 -7.85
CA ASN A 182 7.45 -10.38 -7.81
C ASN A 182 7.33 -11.33 -9.02
N ILE A 183 7.86 -12.54 -8.84
CA ILE A 183 7.87 -13.59 -9.85
C ILE A 183 6.96 -14.73 -9.41
N ARG A 184 5.96 -15.04 -10.23
CA ARG A 184 5.05 -16.17 -10.03
C ARG A 184 5.28 -17.22 -11.10
N THR A 185 5.50 -18.46 -10.69
CA THR A 185 5.63 -19.59 -11.62
C THR A 185 4.50 -20.58 -11.40
N GLU A 186 3.78 -20.88 -12.48
CA GLU A 186 2.68 -21.85 -12.51
C GLU A 186 3.03 -23.01 -13.45
N ASN A 187 2.61 -24.22 -13.09
CA ASN A 187 2.90 -25.42 -13.88
C ASN A 187 1.63 -25.98 -14.50
N THR A 188 1.70 -26.42 -15.75
CA THR A 188 0.57 -27.11 -16.43
C THR A 188 1.09 -28.19 -17.37
N ARG A 189 0.29 -29.24 -17.60
CA ARG A 189 0.56 -30.25 -18.64
C ARG A 189 -0.10 -29.89 -19.97
N GLU A 190 -1.06 -28.99 -19.94
CA GLU A 190 -1.77 -28.52 -21.13
C GLU A 190 -0.99 -27.39 -21.82
N THR A 191 -1.31 -27.12 -23.09
CA THR A 191 -0.75 -25.98 -23.84
C THR A 191 -1.55 -24.68 -23.64
N LYS A 192 -2.25 -24.60 -22.52
CA LYS A 192 -3.04 -23.44 -22.10
C LYS A 192 -3.04 -23.37 -20.57
N ILE A 193 -3.19 -22.15 -20.05
CA ILE A 193 -3.36 -21.91 -18.61
C ILE A 193 -4.14 -20.62 -18.39
N THR A 194 -4.89 -20.57 -17.28
CA THR A 194 -5.46 -19.33 -16.77
C THR A 194 -4.79 -19.00 -15.43
N ILE A 195 -4.19 -17.82 -15.34
CA ILE A 195 -3.54 -17.32 -14.12
C ILE A 195 -4.46 -16.24 -13.54
N ASN A 196 -4.91 -16.44 -12.30
CA ASN A 196 -5.82 -15.55 -11.57
C ASN A 196 -5.08 -14.73 -10.50
N ASN A 197 -5.79 -13.87 -9.77
CA ASN A 197 -5.25 -13.04 -8.67
C ASN A 197 -4.11 -12.10 -9.12
N LEU A 198 -4.21 -11.59 -10.34
CA LEU A 198 -3.35 -10.53 -10.85
C LEU A 198 -3.83 -9.17 -10.32
N GLN A 199 -2.91 -8.23 -10.21
CA GLN A 199 -3.27 -6.85 -9.89
C GLN A 199 -3.97 -6.20 -11.08
N THR A 200 -4.98 -5.39 -10.79
CA THR A 200 -5.74 -4.61 -11.77
C THR A 200 -4.93 -3.44 -12.31
N ASP A 201 -5.04 -3.17 -13.61
CA ASP A 201 -4.30 -2.11 -14.32
C ASP A 201 -2.77 -2.18 -14.10
N SER A 202 -2.22 -3.39 -14.13
CA SER A 202 -0.79 -3.67 -13.93
C SER A 202 -0.17 -4.35 -15.16
N LYS A 203 1.11 -4.05 -15.39
CA LYS A 203 1.88 -4.60 -16.51
C LYS A 203 2.59 -5.88 -16.09
N TYR A 204 2.43 -6.93 -16.90
CA TYR A 204 3.08 -8.22 -16.69
C TYR A 204 3.89 -8.65 -17.91
N ILE A 205 4.95 -9.39 -17.63
CA ILE A 205 5.76 -10.10 -18.62
C ILE A 205 5.56 -11.60 -18.38
N VAL A 206 5.16 -12.34 -19.41
CA VAL A 206 5.01 -13.79 -19.32
C VAL A 206 5.98 -14.52 -20.24
N SER A 207 6.53 -15.61 -19.72
CA SER A 207 7.39 -16.56 -20.42
C SER A 207 6.94 -17.98 -20.17
N VAL A 208 7.12 -18.86 -21.16
CA VAL A 208 6.79 -20.28 -21.06
C VAL A 208 7.98 -21.11 -21.47
N VAL A 209 8.35 -22.08 -20.65
CA VAL A 209 9.36 -23.11 -20.96
C VAL A 209 8.73 -24.49 -20.93
N ALA A 210 9.15 -25.37 -21.83
CA ALA A 210 8.85 -26.79 -21.78
C ALA A 210 9.87 -27.49 -20.88
N VAL A 211 9.39 -28.45 -20.08
CA VAL A 211 10.21 -29.21 -19.13
C VAL A 211 9.98 -30.70 -19.38
N THR A 212 11.06 -31.47 -19.37
CA THR A 212 11.01 -32.91 -19.60
C THR A 212 10.35 -33.65 -18.44
N ARG A 213 9.88 -34.89 -18.69
CA ARG A 213 9.20 -35.73 -17.67
C ARG A 213 10.04 -36.02 -16.42
N ASP A 214 11.36 -36.05 -16.54
CA ASP A 214 12.29 -36.21 -15.42
C ASP A 214 12.54 -34.90 -14.65
N GLY A 215 12.05 -33.75 -15.15
CA GLY A 215 12.23 -32.43 -14.54
C GLY A 215 13.63 -31.82 -14.71
N LEU A 216 14.58 -32.53 -15.32
CA LEU A 216 15.99 -32.17 -15.37
C LEU A 216 16.33 -31.22 -16.53
N ARG A 217 15.62 -31.35 -17.67
CA ARG A 217 15.92 -30.63 -18.90
C ARG A 217 14.79 -29.67 -19.27
N ARG A 218 15.17 -28.52 -19.82
CA ARG A 218 14.25 -27.42 -20.12
C ARG A 218 14.56 -26.84 -21.49
N SER A 219 13.53 -26.41 -22.21
CA SER A 219 13.72 -25.58 -23.38
C SER A 219 14.22 -24.17 -23.00
N LEU A 220 14.61 -23.35 -23.98
CA LEU A 220 14.58 -21.90 -23.78
C LEU A 220 13.13 -21.41 -23.65
N SER A 221 12.98 -20.17 -23.19
CA SER A 221 11.68 -19.51 -23.17
C SER A 221 11.15 -19.32 -24.58
N ALA A 222 9.85 -19.52 -24.77
CA ALA A 222 9.13 -18.93 -25.89
C ALA A 222 9.30 -17.38 -25.88
N GLU A 223 8.94 -16.74 -27.00
CA GLU A 223 8.91 -15.28 -27.08
C GLU A 223 8.11 -14.70 -25.91
N LYS A 224 8.73 -13.76 -25.18
CA LYS A 224 8.10 -13.15 -24.00
C LYS A 224 6.93 -12.28 -24.45
N LEU A 225 5.77 -12.45 -23.81
CA LEU A 225 4.64 -11.57 -24.05
C LEU A 225 4.52 -10.53 -22.94
N HIS A 226 4.26 -9.30 -23.35
CA HIS A 226 3.90 -8.21 -22.46
C HIS A 226 2.40 -7.96 -22.53
N PHE A 227 1.76 -7.80 -21.38
CA PHE A 227 0.36 -7.40 -21.34
C PHE A 227 0.04 -6.55 -20.12
N PHE A 228 -1.10 -5.88 -20.21
CA PHE A 228 -1.71 -5.17 -19.10
C PHE A 228 -3.01 -5.87 -18.75
N THR A 229 -3.22 -6.15 -17.46
CA THR A 229 -4.56 -6.48 -16.96
C THR A 229 -5.51 -5.33 -17.27
N SER A 230 -6.79 -5.63 -17.43
CA SER A 230 -7.80 -4.59 -17.67
C SER A 230 -7.85 -3.67 -16.46
N GLY A 231 -8.07 -2.37 -16.65
CA GLY A 231 -8.26 -1.46 -15.53
C GLY A 231 -9.66 -1.54 -14.94
N ALA A 232 -9.90 -0.72 -13.92
CA ALA A 232 -11.23 -0.51 -13.35
C ALA A 232 -11.56 0.98 -13.23
N ALA A 233 -12.86 1.31 -13.17
CA ALA A 233 -13.29 2.63 -12.77
C ALA A 233 -12.84 2.90 -11.32
N PRO A 234 -12.49 4.15 -10.96
CA PRO A 234 -12.07 4.50 -9.61
C PRO A 234 -13.21 4.22 -8.61
N GLN A 235 -12.86 3.89 -7.37
CA GLN A 235 -13.82 3.82 -6.27
C GLN A 235 -13.65 5.05 -5.38
N ILE A 236 -14.73 5.58 -4.82
CA ILE A 236 -14.70 6.72 -3.90
C ILE A 236 -15.72 6.55 -2.78
N SER A 237 -15.35 7.01 -1.59
CA SER A 237 -16.23 7.11 -0.43
C SER A 237 -16.01 8.44 0.28
N ALA A 238 -17.07 8.97 0.88
CA ALA A 238 -16.96 10.07 1.81
C ALA A 238 -16.21 9.59 3.05
N TYR A 239 -15.37 10.45 3.64
CA TYR A 239 -14.78 10.15 4.94
C TYR A 239 -15.84 10.18 6.05
N ARG A 240 -16.79 11.11 5.92
CA ARG A 240 -18.02 11.23 6.71
C ARG A 240 -19.17 11.61 5.81
N ASP A 241 -20.26 10.87 5.89
CA ASP A 241 -21.48 11.12 5.11
C ASP A 241 -22.23 12.37 5.61
N VAL A 242 -22.05 12.71 6.89
CA VAL A 242 -22.63 13.89 7.54
C VAL A 242 -21.56 14.68 8.27
N VAL A 243 -21.45 15.97 7.96
CA VAL A 243 -20.51 16.90 8.59
C VAL A 243 -21.28 18.04 9.24
N SER A 244 -21.07 18.23 10.55
CA SER A 244 -21.68 19.30 11.33
C SER A 244 -20.69 20.47 11.45
N ALA A 245 -20.85 21.49 10.60
CA ALA A 245 -20.03 22.70 10.60
C ALA A 245 -20.53 23.70 11.67
N PRO A 246 -19.72 24.08 12.67
CA PRO A 246 -20.12 25.11 13.64
C PRO A 246 -20.28 26.48 12.97
N ARG A 247 -21.36 27.20 13.26
CA ARG A 247 -21.63 28.52 12.67
C ARG A 247 -20.53 29.56 12.97
N GLN A 248 -19.90 29.47 14.14
CA GLN A 248 -18.82 30.37 14.57
C GLN A 248 -17.41 29.84 14.26
N ALA A 249 -17.28 28.68 13.59
CA ALA A 249 -15.96 28.15 13.22
C ALA A 249 -15.34 28.96 12.07
N SER A 250 -14.01 29.07 12.07
CA SER A 250 -13.26 29.74 11.00
C SER A 250 -13.34 28.96 9.68
N SER A 251 -13.34 27.63 9.75
CA SER A 251 -13.41 26.76 8.59
C SER A 251 -13.95 25.37 8.91
N VAL A 252 -14.42 24.66 7.88
CA VAL A 252 -14.76 23.24 7.92
C VAL A 252 -14.07 22.52 6.77
N THR A 253 -13.65 21.28 6.99
CA THR A 253 -13.02 20.46 5.94
C THR A 253 -13.90 19.27 5.60
N LEU A 254 -14.19 19.09 4.32
CA LEU A 254 -14.80 17.89 3.77
C LEU A 254 -13.70 17.01 3.17
N ALA A 255 -13.86 15.70 3.23
CA ALA A 255 -12.87 14.77 2.71
C ALA A 255 -13.53 13.54 2.08
N CYS A 256 -12.97 13.09 0.96
CA CYS A 256 -13.28 11.81 0.35
C CYS A 256 -12.00 11.00 0.14
N ARG A 257 -12.14 9.69 0.27
CA ARG A 257 -11.09 8.71 0.03
C ARG A 257 -11.43 7.95 -1.24
N MET A 258 -10.46 7.80 -2.12
CA MET A 258 -10.65 7.09 -3.38
C MET A 258 -9.57 6.03 -3.56
N ILE A 259 -9.97 4.93 -4.18
CA ILE A 259 -9.09 3.81 -4.52
C ILE A 259 -8.92 3.83 -6.03
N ILE A 260 -7.68 3.99 -6.47
CA ILE A 260 -7.31 3.91 -7.88
C ILE A 260 -6.49 2.64 -8.06
N THR A 261 -6.96 1.76 -8.95
CA THR A 261 -6.31 0.47 -9.21
C THR A 261 -5.07 0.62 -10.09
N GLY A 262 -4.04 -0.17 -9.78
CA GLY A 262 -2.88 -0.39 -10.64
C GLY A 262 -1.75 0.61 -10.53
N THR A 263 -0.76 0.38 -11.38
CA THR A 263 0.53 1.08 -11.41
C THR A 263 0.62 2.06 -12.57
N VAL A 264 -0.11 1.80 -13.65
CA VAL A 264 -0.14 2.60 -14.86
C VAL A 264 -0.81 3.94 -14.57
N HIS A 265 -0.15 5.04 -14.91
CA HIS A 265 -0.67 6.40 -14.77
C HIS A 265 -1.87 6.63 -15.70
N ARG A 266 -3.06 6.14 -15.33
CA ARG A 266 -4.30 6.65 -15.91
C ARG A 266 -4.60 7.99 -15.26
N PRO A 267 -4.68 9.08 -16.04
CA PRO A 267 -5.03 10.38 -15.49
C PRO A 267 -6.44 10.29 -14.92
N THR A 268 -6.58 10.60 -13.63
CA THR A 268 -7.89 10.70 -12.99
C THR A 268 -8.29 12.15 -12.84
N ARG A 269 -9.56 12.43 -13.11
CA ARG A 269 -10.13 13.77 -12.94
C ARG A 269 -11.00 13.77 -11.69
N THR A 270 -10.58 14.55 -10.70
CA THR A 270 -11.31 14.74 -9.44
C THR A 270 -12.00 16.10 -9.41
N GLN A 271 -13.22 16.13 -8.87
CA GLN A 271 -14.04 17.33 -8.81
C GLN A 271 -14.84 17.41 -7.53
N TRP A 272 -15.08 18.63 -7.06
CA TRP A 272 -16.05 18.92 -6.02
C TRP A 272 -17.24 19.68 -6.62
N LEU A 273 -18.42 19.23 -6.24
CA LEU A 273 -19.69 19.78 -6.66
C LEU A 273 -20.53 20.12 -5.43
N LYS A 274 -21.40 21.12 -5.56
CA LYS A 274 -22.44 21.42 -4.57
C LYS A 274 -23.80 21.32 -5.23
N TYR A 275 -24.76 20.69 -4.55
CA TYR A 275 -26.14 20.66 -4.98
C TYR A 275 -26.75 22.06 -4.85
N ASN A 276 -27.36 22.53 -5.92
CA ASN A 276 -28.10 23.78 -5.96
C ASN A 276 -29.60 23.46 -5.92
N ASP A 277 -30.25 23.87 -4.84
CA ASP A 277 -31.68 23.58 -4.61
C ASP A 277 -32.61 24.27 -5.61
N TYR A 278 -32.18 25.37 -6.23
CA TYR A 278 -32.97 26.09 -7.23
C TYR A 278 -32.90 25.41 -8.59
N THR A 279 -31.70 25.03 -9.03
CA THR A 279 -31.49 24.37 -10.34
C THR A 279 -31.71 22.86 -10.29
N LYS A 280 -31.84 22.29 -9.09
CA LYS A 280 -31.97 20.85 -8.80
C LYS A 280 -30.82 20.01 -9.38
N ARG A 281 -29.62 20.60 -9.46
CA ARG A 281 -28.43 19.97 -10.07
C ARG A 281 -27.20 20.21 -9.21
N PHE A 282 -26.20 19.35 -9.42
CA PHE A 282 -24.86 19.56 -8.87
C PHE A 282 -24.07 20.52 -9.76
N GLU A 283 -23.49 21.54 -9.15
CA GLU A 283 -22.73 22.59 -9.82
C GLU A 283 -21.28 22.62 -9.33
N HIS A 284 -20.35 22.99 -10.20
CA HIS A 284 -18.93 23.09 -9.89
C HIS A 284 -18.64 24.19 -8.87
N ILE A 285 -17.85 23.84 -7.85
CA ILE A 285 -17.35 24.80 -6.88
C ILE A 285 -16.05 25.41 -7.43
N HIS A 286 -16.16 26.59 -8.06
CA HIS A 286 -15.01 27.27 -8.67
C HIS A 286 -14.20 28.13 -7.68
N SER A 287 -14.82 28.57 -6.58
CA SER A 287 -14.23 29.50 -5.62
C SER A 287 -13.29 28.85 -4.60
N LEU A 288 -13.27 27.52 -4.53
CA LEU A 288 -12.50 26.76 -3.55
C LEU A 288 -11.54 25.81 -4.27
N LEU A 289 -10.29 25.78 -3.80
CA LEU A 289 -9.26 24.89 -4.33
C LEU A 289 -9.23 23.59 -3.51
N PRO A 290 -9.53 22.43 -4.12
CA PRO A 290 -9.38 21.15 -3.44
C PRO A 290 -7.91 20.75 -3.35
N SER A 291 -7.55 20.07 -2.26
CA SER A 291 -6.24 19.44 -2.10
C SER A 291 -6.35 17.95 -2.39
N ASN A 292 -5.61 17.48 -3.40
CA ASN A 292 -5.59 16.09 -3.86
C ASN A 292 -4.18 15.52 -3.65
N TYR A 293 -4.07 14.35 -3.00
CA TYR A 293 -2.77 13.72 -2.79
C TYR A 293 -2.90 12.20 -2.62
N ILE A 294 -1.79 11.48 -2.81
CA ILE A 294 -1.70 10.05 -2.56
C ILE A 294 -1.40 9.85 -1.07
N SER A 295 -2.29 9.16 -0.36
CA SER A 295 -2.12 8.85 1.07
C SER A 295 -1.30 7.59 1.31
N TYR A 296 -1.27 6.67 0.35
CA TYR A 296 -0.55 5.40 0.44
C TYR A 296 -0.18 4.91 -0.95
N ASN A 297 1.09 4.60 -1.15
CA ASN A 297 1.65 4.27 -2.46
C ASN A 297 1.56 2.77 -2.80
N ASP A 298 1.34 1.88 -1.81
CA ASP A 298 1.19 0.46 -2.11
C ASP A 298 -0.18 0.17 -2.73
N ILE A 299 -0.31 -1.01 -3.31
CA ILE A 299 -1.41 -1.36 -4.20
C ILE A 299 -2.53 -2.04 -3.38
N PRO A 300 -3.79 -1.58 -3.49
CA PRO A 300 -4.26 -0.48 -4.35
C PRO A 300 -3.93 0.91 -3.77
N ARG A 301 -3.59 1.86 -4.65
CA ARG A 301 -3.20 3.21 -4.22
C ARG A 301 -4.39 3.96 -3.65
N TYR A 302 -4.22 4.54 -2.46
CA TYR A 302 -5.24 5.36 -1.82
C TYR A 302 -4.97 6.82 -2.07
N PHE A 303 -5.95 7.51 -2.63
CA PHE A 303 -5.93 8.94 -2.89
C PHE A 303 -6.94 9.62 -1.97
N VAL A 304 -6.63 10.85 -1.60
CA VAL A 304 -7.50 11.67 -0.76
C VAL A 304 -7.73 12.98 -1.48
N THR A 305 -8.99 13.42 -1.48
CA THR A 305 -9.37 14.77 -1.85
C THR A 305 -10.01 15.46 -0.67
N THR A 306 -9.58 16.68 -0.38
CA THR A 306 -10.14 17.51 0.68
C THR A 306 -10.59 18.85 0.14
N LEU A 307 -11.72 19.35 0.66
CA LEU A 307 -12.25 20.67 0.36
C LEU A 307 -12.36 21.45 1.67
N ARG A 308 -11.55 22.50 1.83
CA ARG A 308 -11.62 23.40 2.97
C ARG A 308 -12.54 24.57 2.63
N ILE A 309 -13.63 24.72 3.38
CA ILE A 309 -14.57 25.82 3.27
C ILE A 309 -14.27 26.79 4.40
N THR A 310 -13.89 28.03 4.06
CA THR A 310 -13.65 29.11 5.02
C THR A 310 -14.88 30.00 5.14
N SER A 311 -15.01 30.75 6.24
CA SER A 311 -16.11 31.70 6.47
C SER A 311 -17.47 31.02 6.43
N ILE A 312 -17.78 30.23 7.47
CA ILE A 312 -19.01 29.45 7.57
C ILE A 312 -20.23 30.38 7.59
N GLN A 313 -21.17 30.13 6.67
CA GLN A 313 -22.44 30.85 6.55
C GLN A 313 -23.60 29.85 6.46
N GLU A 314 -24.85 30.32 6.50
CA GLU A 314 -26.02 29.44 6.30
C GLU A 314 -25.99 28.77 4.92
N SER A 315 -25.47 29.48 3.91
CA SER A 315 -25.24 28.90 2.58
C SER A 315 -24.17 27.81 2.57
N THR A 316 -23.38 27.60 3.63
CA THR A 316 -22.46 26.45 3.74
C THR A 316 -23.20 25.13 3.92
N ALA A 317 -24.42 25.15 4.48
CA ALA A 317 -25.24 23.95 4.56
C ALA A 317 -25.66 23.47 3.15
N GLY A 318 -25.87 22.16 3.04
CA GLY A 318 -26.35 21.53 1.82
C GLY A 318 -25.62 20.24 1.47
N LEU A 319 -25.91 19.72 0.29
CA LEU A 319 -25.34 18.47 -0.20
C LEU A 319 -24.13 18.75 -1.09
N TYR A 320 -22.99 18.17 -0.74
CA TYR A 320 -21.73 18.24 -1.49
C TYR A 320 -21.43 16.89 -2.11
N ARG A 321 -20.74 16.89 -3.25
CA ARG A 321 -20.35 15.66 -3.95
C ARG A 321 -18.89 15.75 -4.36
N CYS A 322 -18.13 14.73 -3.99
CA CYS A 322 -16.83 14.45 -4.60
C CYS A 322 -17.04 13.46 -5.74
N TYR A 323 -16.50 13.79 -6.91
CA TYR A 323 -16.63 13.01 -8.13
C TYR A 323 -15.24 12.68 -8.66
N VAL A 324 -15.04 11.45 -9.10
CA VAL A 324 -13.80 10.98 -9.71
C VAL A 324 -14.10 10.18 -10.98
N SER A 325 -13.27 10.34 -12.00
CA SER A 325 -13.43 9.63 -13.27
C SER A 325 -12.08 9.29 -13.91
N ASN A 326 -12.07 8.19 -14.66
CA ASN A 326 -11.04 7.81 -15.61
C ASN A 326 -11.69 7.39 -16.94
N ASP A 327 -10.92 6.84 -17.87
CA ASP A 327 -11.39 6.40 -19.17
C ASP A 327 -12.28 5.13 -19.13
N LEU A 328 -12.41 4.49 -17.96
CA LEU A 328 -13.22 3.29 -17.76
C LEU A 328 -14.54 3.57 -17.03
N GLY A 329 -14.69 4.73 -16.42
CA GLY A 329 -15.92 5.13 -15.75
C GLY A 329 -15.71 6.18 -14.68
N SER A 330 -16.75 6.36 -13.87
CA SER A 330 -16.80 7.37 -12.82
C SER A 330 -17.42 6.84 -11.55
N ALA A 331 -17.01 7.40 -10.42
CA ALA A 331 -17.64 7.19 -9.12
C ALA A 331 -17.84 8.52 -8.40
N GLN A 332 -18.77 8.53 -7.45
CA GLN A 332 -19.11 9.71 -6.67
C GLN A 332 -19.48 9.33 -5.23
N ALA A 333 -19.23 10.24 -4.30
CA ALA A 333 -19.73 10.14 -2.93
C ALA A 333 -20.27 11.49 -2.47
N ASP A 334 -21.34 11.43 -1.68
CA ASP A 334 -22.09 12.60 -1.25
C ASP A 334 -21.87 12.85 0.24
N ILE A 335 -21.75 14.12 0.61
CA ILE A 335 -21.54 14.59 1.98
C ILE A 335 -22.61 15.62 2.29
N THR A 336 -23.41 15.35 3.32
CA THR A 336 -24.40 16.29 3.82
C THR A 336 -23.76 17.20 4.86
N VAL A 337 -23.76 18.50 4.60
CA VAL A 337 -23.23 19.50 5.53
C VAL A 337 -24.38 20.21 6.23
N HIS A 338 -24.37 20.19 7.55
CA HIS A 338 -25.29 20.95 8.39
C HIS A 338 -24.55 22.03 9.15
N THR A 339 -25.13 23.22 9.24
CA THR A 339 -24.63 24.27 10.12
C THR A 339 -25.18 24.06 11.52
N ARG A 340 -24.31 23.79 12.49
CA ARG A 340 -24.68 23.63 13.90
C ARG A 340 -24.62 24.96 14.62
N THR A 341 -25.66 25.25 15.40
CA THR A 341 -25.74 26.42 16.28
C THR A 341 -25.47 26.09 17.75
N ARG A 342 -25.64 24.83 18.17
CA ARG A 342 -25.36 24.34 19.55
C ARG A 342 -24.87 22.90 19.55
N VAL A 343 -23.95 22.57 20.44
CA VAL A 343 -23.56 21.17 20.70
C VAL A 343 -24.73 20.43 21.36
N THR A 344 -24.97 19.19 20.95
CA THR A 344 -25.91 18.30 21.65
C THR A 344 -25.22 17.75 22.90
N PRO A 345 -25.72 18.03 24.11
CA PRO A 345 -25.12 17.49 25.33
C PRO A 345 -25.32 15.97 25.41
N LYS A 346 -24.31 15.26 25.91
CA LYS A 346 -24.42 13.83 26.27
C LYS A 346 -25.23 13.70 27.56
N PRO A 347 -25.87 12.54 27.86
CA PRO A 347 -26.62 12.35 29.11
C PRO A 347 -25.76 12.39 30.38
N THR A 348 -24.46 12.09 30.25
CA THR A 348 -23.49 12.09 31.35
C THR A 348 -22.46 13.19 31.16
N PRO A 349 -21.96 13.80 32.26
CA PRO A 349 -20.95 14.84 32.16
C PRO A 349 -19.62 14.29 31.58
N PRO A 350 -18.84 15.12 30.86
CA PRO A 350 -17.54 14.73 30.33
C PRO A 350 -16.60 14.22 31.43
N GLU A 351 -15.91 13.09 31.22
CA GLU A 351 -14.90 12.56 32.15
C GLU A 351 -13.80 13.61 32.41
N SER A 352 -13.26 13.67 33.63
CA SER A 352 -12.13 14.56 33.89
C SER A 352 -10.86 14.02 33.21
N PRO A 353 -9.94 14.88 32.74
CA PRO A 353 -8.67 14.42 32.16
C PRO A 353 -7.90 13.50 33.12
N ALA A 354 -7.92 13.80 34.42
CA ALA A 354 -7.30 12.98 35.46
C ALA A 354 -7.91 11.56 35.55
N SER A 355 -9.25 11.45 35.53
CA SER A 355 -9.95 10.15 35.54
C SER A 355 -9.62 9.34 34.29
N CYS A 356 -9.59 9.98 33.12
CA CYS A 356 -9.20 9.30 31.89
C CYS A 356 -7.75 8.80 31.95
N CYS A 357 -6.80 9.61 32.39
CA CYS A 357 -5.40 9.20 32.45
C CYS A 357 -5.16 8.03 33.40
N LYS A 358 -5.89 8.01 34.53
CA LYS A 358 -5.89 6.86 35.43
C LYS A 358 -6.43 5.61 34.74
N ARG A 359 -7.53 5.74 33.97
CA ARG A 359 -8.13 4.65 33.19
C ARG A 359 -7.21 4.16 32.06
N GLN A 360 -6.44 5.04 31.43
CA GLN A 360 -5.44 4.70 30.40
C GLN A 360 -4.16 4.09 30.99
N GLY A 361 -4.01 4.07 32.32
CA GLY A 361 -2.81 3.54 32.98
C GLY A 361 -1.57 4.36 32.65
N ILE A 362 -1.68 5.69 32.63
CA ILE A 362 -0.52 6.59 32.51
C ILE A 362 0.33 6.47 33.78
N ARG A 363 1.65 6.41 33.63
CA ARG A 363 2.57 6.28 34.78
C ARG A 363 2.31 7.39 35.80
N PRO A 364 2.36 7.12 37.12
CA PRO A 364 2.04 8.11 38.15
C PRO A 364 2.81 9.44 38.03
N LEU A 365 4.08 9.39 37.63
CA LEU A 365 4.91 10.59 37.41
C LEU A 365 4.43 11.43 36.23
N CYS A 366 3.90 10.78 35.18
CA CYS A 366 3.36 11.41 33.99
C CYS A 366 1.88 11.80 34.17
N ALA A 367 1.12 11.10 35.03
CA ALA A 367 -0.29 11.39 35.31
C ALA A 367 -0.51 12.77 35.96
N ALA A 368 0.53 13.36 36.55
CA ALA A 368 0.52 14.76 37.01
C ALA A 368 0.14 15.75 35.88
N PHE A 369 0.41 15.40 34.61
CA PHE A 369 0.08 16.22 33.46
C PHE A 369 -1.42 16.28 33.14
N CYS A 370 -2.20 15.34 33.66
CA CYS A 370 -3.65 15.29 33.45
C CYS A 370 -4.43 16.15 34.46
N GLY A 371 -3.72 16.94 35.27
CA GLY A 371 -4.27 17.61 36.43
C GLY A 371 -4.54 16.63 37.57
N ASN A 372 -4.66 17.17 38.79
CA ASN A 372 -4.93 16.37 39.98
C ASN A 372 -6.25 16.85 40.58
N ASP A 373 -7.12 15.95 41.03
CA ASP A 373 -8.38 16.28 41.73
C ASP A 373 -8.17 17.05 43.06
N ARG A 374 -6.91 17.29 43.45
CA ARG A 374 -6.52 17.75 44.80
C ARG A 374 -5.43 18.84 44.85
N SER A 375 -4.92 19.36 43.73
CA SER A 375 -3.76 20.27 43.75
C SER A 375 -4.10 21.68 43.28
N ARG A 376 -3.91 22.67 44.18
CA ARG A 376 -3.84 24.10 43.83
C ARG A 376 -2.56 24.36 43.04
N LYS A 377 -2.69 24.94 41.83
CA LYS A 377 -1.63 25.65 41.09
C LYS A 377 -0.24 25.00 41.18
N THR A 378 -0.05 23.87 40.53
CA THR A 378 1.30 23.46 40.11
C THR A 378 1.48 23.85 38.67
N THR A 379 2.19 24.97 38.44
CA THR A 379 2.72 25.36 37.13
C THR A 379 3.46 24.16 36.57
N LEU A 380 2.84 23.51 35.60
CA LEU A 380 3.27 22.23 35.08
C LEU A 380 4.56 22.45 34.28
N LYS A 381 5.72 22.19 34.89
CA LYS A 381 7.01 22.44 34.25
C LYS A 381 7.24 21.38 33.17
N THR A 382 7.35 21.80 31.91
CA THR A 382 7.79 21.01 30.75
C THR A 382 9.05 20.17 31.04
N GLU A 383 9.91 20.65 31.96
CA GLU A 383 11.09 19.95 32.48
C GLU A 383 10.77 18.55 33.04
N VAL A 384 9.65 18.37 33.75
CA VAL A 384 9.26 17.08 34.35
C VAL A 384 8.81 16.10 33.27
N PHE A 385 8.19 16.58 32.19
CA PHE A 385 7.71 15.76 31.08
C PHE A 385 8.88 15.07 30.38
N ILE A 386 9.89 15.87 30.02
CA ILE A 386 11.09 15.43 29.30
C ILE A 386 11.96 14.58 30.22
N LYS A 387 12.12 14.96 31.50
CA LYS A 387 12.94 14.23 32.46
C LYS A 387 12.47 12.80 32.73
N HIS A 388 11.16 12.54 32.63
CA HIS A 388 10.57 11.23 32.92
C HIS A 388 10.13 10.46 31.68
N HIS A 389 10.57 10.89 30.49
CA HIS A 389 10.23 10.26 29.23
C HIS A 389 8.72 10.10 29.01
N CYS A 390 7.92 11.09 29.43
CA CYS A 390 6.47 11.03 29.32
C CYS A 390 5.98 11.13 27.86
N GLU A 391 6.86 11.50 26.92
CA GLU A 391 6.61 11.47 25.48
C GLU A 391 6.24 10.07 24.97
N GLU A 392 6.71 9.01 25.63
CA GLU A 392 6.37 7.61 25.32
C GLU A 392 4.91 7.26 25.65
N GLU A 393 4.18 8.14 26.35
CA GLU A 393 2.77 7.96 26.69
C GLU A 393 1.87 9.02 26.02
N THR A 394 2.41 9.79 25.05
CA THR A 394 1.70 10.86 24.32
C THR A 394 0.39 10.34 23.73
N GLU A 395 0.36 9.10 23.27
CA GLU A 395 -0.84 8.41 22.78
C GLU A 395 -1.97 8.32 23.80
N LYS A 396 -1.64 8.01 25.06
CA LYS A 396 -2.59 7.86 26.15
C LYS A 396 -3.12 9.23 26.56
N PHE A 397 -2.26 10.25 26.55
CA PHE A 397 -2.66 11.63 26.74
C PHE A 397 -3.59 12.12 25.61
N LEU A 398 -3.26 11.77 24.36
CA LEU A 398 -4.11 12.07 23.21
C LEU A 398 -5.46 11.36 23.34
N ALA A 399 -5.52 10.10 23.79
CA ALA A 399 -6.80 9.41 24.03
C ALA A 399 -7.70 10.15 25.04
N CYS A 400 -7.11 10.85 26.01
CA CYS A 400 -7.82 11.61 27.04
C CYS A 400 -8.22 13.04 26.65
N SER A 401 -7.76 13.53 25.50
CA SER A 401 -8.20 14.81 24.93
C SER A 401 -9.20 14.64 23.78
N ALA A 402 -9.57 13.40 23.45
CA ALA A 402 -10.31 13.04 22.24
C ALA A 402 -11.80 12.69 22.45
N SER A 403 -12.37 12.90 23.64
CA SER A 403 -13.65 12.24 24.02
C SER A 403 -14.87 12.63 23.18
N ASP A 404 -14.81 13.72 22.40
CA ASP A 404 -16.01 14.33 21.81
C ASP A 404 -15.82 14.98 20.43
N SER A 405 -14.64 14.91 19.80
CA SER A 405 -14.36 15.63 18.56
C SER A 405 -13.75 14.72 17.49
N ASP A 406 -14.25 14.87 16.27
CA ASP A 406 -13.80 14.14 15.09
C ASP A 406 -12.91 15.05 14.24
N GLU A 407 -11.60 14.85 14.33
CA GLU A 407 -10.60 15.63 13.57
C GLU A 407 -10.17 14.95 12.28
N GLY A 408 -10.79 13.84 11.88
CA GLY A 408 -10.28 13.01 10.79
C GLY A 408 -10.15 13.75 9.47
N ALA A 409 -11.06 14.68 9.15
CA ALA A 409 -10.97 15.52 7.97
C ALA A 409 -9.79 16.52 8.02
N CYS A 410 -9.45 17.05 9.21
CA CYS A 410 -8.26 17.88 9.40
C CYS A 410 -6.98 17.05 9.25
N CYS A 411 -6.95 15.86 9.82
CA CYS A 411 -5.81 14.96 9.69
C CYS A 411 -5.55 14.55 8.24
N LEU A 412 -6.61 14.25 7.49
CA LEU A 412 -6.53 14.03 6.05
C LEU A 412 -6.01 15.28 5.32
N ARG A 413 -6.51 16.48 5.63
CA ARG A 413 -5.96 17.72 5.04
C ARG A 413 -4.45 17.88 5.28
N ASN A 414 -3.97 17.44 6.44
CA ASN A 414 -2.56 17.43 6.83
C ASN A 414 -1.81 16.14 6.42
N LYS A 415 -2.38 15.32 5.53
CA LYS A 415 -1.76 14.14 4.90
C LYS A 415 -1.35 13.05 5.89
N ILE A 416 -2.03 12.93 7.03
CA ILE A 416 -1.80 11.83 7.97
C ILE A 416 -2.20 10.50 7.29
N PRO A 417 -1.36 9.45 7.34
CA PRO A 417 -1.64 8.16 6.71
C PRO A 417 -2.95 7.55 7.19
N SER A 418 -3.63 6.86 6.28
CA SER A 418 -4.90 6.17 6.57
C SER A 418 -4.80 5.19 7.74
N SER A 419 -3.65 4.54 7.93
CA SER A 419 -3.38 3.62 9.03
C SER A 419 -3.31 4.31 10.41
N CYS A 420 -3.15 5.63 10.46
CA CYS A 420 -3.07 6.41 11.70
C CYS A 420 -4.34 7.22 12.01
N LEU A 421 -5.33 7.24 11.10
CA LEU A 421 -6.54 8.09 11.25
C LEU A 421 -7.40 7.75 12.47
N PHE A 422 -7.30 6.53 13.00
CA PHE A 422 -7.97 6.15 14.25
C PHE A 422 -7.56 7.04 15.45
N LEU A 423 -6.40 7.70 15.37
CA LEU A 423 -5.94 8.68 16.36
C LEU A 423 -6.58 10.06 16.20
N CYS A 424 -7.16 10.33 15.04
CA CYS A 424 -7.78 11.59 14.69
C CYS A 424 -9.29 11.61 14.89
N ASP A 425 -9.95 10.46 14.70
CA ASP A 425 -11.41 10.42 14.71
C ASP A 425 -12.01 9.51 15.78
N GLY A 426 -11.15 8.87 16.58
CA GLY A 426 -11.58 7.98 17.68
C GLY A 426 -12.38 6.76 17.22
N SER A 427 -12.34 6.42 15.92
CA SER A 427 -13.13 5.33 15.31
C SER A 427 -12.80 3.93 15.84
N GLN A 428 -11.70 3.76 16.57
CA GLN A 428 -11.32 2.51 17.20
C GLN A 428 -10.87 2.75 18.65
N THR A 429 -11.23 1.83 19.54
CA THR A 429 -10.67 1.80 20.90
C THR A 429 -9.18 1.49 20.80
N ILE A 430 -8.31 2.41 21.25
CA ILE A 430 -6.86 2.22 21.31
C ILE A 430 -6.57 1.07 22.30
N SER A 431 -6.53 -0.16 21.78
CA SER A 431 -6.45 -1.37 22.61
C SER A 431 -5.02 -1.89 22.77
N LYS A 432 -4.06 -1.44 21.95
CA LYS A 432 -2.63 -1.76 22.03
C LYS A 432 -1.78 -0.62 21.47
N ASN A 433 -0.49 -0.60 21.83
CA ASN A 433 0.52 0.40 21.47
C ASN A 433 0.32 0.97 20.05
N ILE A 434 0.40 2.30 19.93
CA ILE A 434 0.36 2.97 18.64
C ILE A 434 1.52 2.43 17.77
N PRO A 435 1.28 2.11 16.47
CA PRO A 435 2.36 1.78 15.56
C PRO A 435 3.41 2.90 15.54
N GLN A 436 4.70 2.57 15.69
CA GLN A 436 5.80 3.56 15.69
C GLN A 436 5.76 4.51 14.49
N LEU A 437 5.25 4.05 13.34
CA LEU A 437 5.05 4.85 12.13
C LEU A 437 4.10 6.05 12.34
N CYS A 438 3.22 6.04 13.34
CA CYS A 438 2.26 7.10 13.62
C CYS A 438 2.79 8.18 14.57
N ALA A 439 3.85 7.88 15.34
CA ALA A 439 4.41 8.79 16.34
C ALA A 439 4.79 10.19 15.79
N PRO A 440 5.37 10.32 14.57
CA PRO A 440 5.71 11.64 14.00
C PRO A 440 4.51 12.56 13.77
N TYR A 441 3.29 12.02 13.67
CA TYR A 441 2.08 12.80 13.41
C TYR A 441 1.40 13.32 14.68
N SER A 442 1.88 12.93 15.86
CA SER A 442 1.29 13.30 17.16
C SER A 442 1.06 14.82 17.31
N MET A 443 2.03 15.65 16.93
CA MET A 443 1.93 17.11 17.00
C MET A 443 0.90 17.68 16.01
N ILE A 444 0.80 17.10 14.81
CA ILE A 444 -0.19 17.52 13.80
C ILE A 444 -1.60 17.14 14.25
N ILE A 445 -1.76 15.95 14.83
CA ILE A 445 -3.03 15.50 15.42
C ILE A 445 -3.44 16.45 16.55
N PHE A 446 -2.51 16.79 17.44
CA PHE A 446 -2.75 17.77 18.50
C PHE A 446 -3.15 19.13 17.92
N GLN A 447 -2.47 19.63 16.88
CA GLN A 447 -2.84 20.88 16.21
C GLN A 447 -4.26 20.83 15.66
N CYS A 448 -4.63 19.74 14.97
CA CYS A 448 -6.01 19.56 14.47
C CYS A 448 -7.06 19.62 15.58
N ARG A 449 -6.77 19.10 16.78
CA ARG A 449 -7.70 19.15 17.94
C ARG A 449 -7.85 20.53 18.53
N MET A 450 -6.77 21.31 18.43
CA MET A 450 -6.71 22.69 18.88
C MET A 450 -7.23 23.67 17.82
N GLU A 451 -7.57 23.21 16.61
CA GLU A 451 -8.31 24.04 15.66
C GLU A 451 -9.64 24.46 16.29
N GLU A 452 -9.95 25.75 16.17
CA GLU A 452 -11.10 26.38 16.80
C GLU A 452 -11.10 26.39 18.35
N ALA A 453 -10.00 26.01 19.02
CA ALA A 453 -9.94 26.04 20.48
C ALA A 453 -10.17 27.44 21.05
N GLU A 454 -9.66 28.47 20.37
CA GLU A 454 -9.90 29.87 20.73
C GLU A 454 -11.38 30.24 20.65
N ASN A 455 -12.17 29.59 19.78
CA ASN A 455 -13.60 29.86 19.60
C ASN A 455 -14.48 29.02 20.54
N ARG A 456 -13.92 28.09 21.32
CA ARG A 456 -14.65 27.38 22.37
C ARG A 456 -14.85 28.30 23.58
N PRO A 457 -15.89 28.05 24.39
CA PRO A 457 -16.09 28.84 25.60
C PRO A 457 -14.96 28.62 26.61
N GLU A 458 -14.75 29.61 27.47
CA GLU A 458 -13.87 29.45 28.64
C GLU A 458 -14.55 28.61 29.72
N ALA A 459 -13.76 28.04 30.63
CA ALA A 459 -14.30 27.37 31.81
C ALA A 459 -14.97 28.40 32.75
N ILE A 460 -16.07 28.03 33.40
CA ILE A 460 -16.68 28.91 34.41
C ILE A 460 -15.74 29.14 35.59
N THR A 461 -15.88 30.30 36.21
CA THR A 461 -15.22 30.61 37.49
C THR A 461 -16.26 30.89 38.57
N GLY A 462 -15.85 30.80 39.84
CA GLY A 462 -16.71 31.18 40.96
C GLY A 462 -17.93 30.28 41.20
N LEU A 463 -17.90 29.01 40.78
CA LEU A 463 -18.95 28.03 41.06
C LEU A 463 -19.17 27.88 42.56
N LYS A 464 -20.36 28.26 43.03
CA LYS A 464 -20.78 28.21 44.43
C LYS A 464 -22.13 27.52 44.56
N VAL A 465 -22.30 26.83 45.68
CA VAL A 465 -23.54 26.17 46.05
C VAL A 465 -24.00 26.72 47.40
N ASN A 466 -25.19 27.31 47.41
CA ASN A 466 -25.90 27.77 48.58
C ASN A 466 -27.06 26.80 48.86
N GLN A 467 -27.02 26.13 50.00
CA GLN A 467 -28.03 25.16 50.39
C GLN A 467 -28.90 25.74 51.51
N ASP A 468 -30.21 25.77 51.29
CA ASP A 468 -31.23 26.16 52.26
C ASP A 468 -32.30 25.05 52.32
N GLY A 469 -32.23 24.22 53.37
CA GLY A 469 -33.00 22.97 53.44
C GLY A 469 -32.73 22.02 52.27
N ASP A 470 -33.79 21.63 51.57
CA ASP A 470 -33.74 20.78 50.37
C ASP A 470 -33.51 21.56 49.07
N LYS A 471 -33.50 22.89 49.14
CA LYS A 471 -33.31 23.77 47.98
C LYS A 471 -31.84 24.12 47.84
N ILE A 472 -31.29 23.89 46.65
CA ILE A 472 -29.88 24.08 46.34
C ILE A 472 -29.78 25.12 45.23
N SER A 473 -29.32 26.33 45.56
CA SER A 473 -29.03 27.38 44.58
C SER A 473 -27.56 27.32 44.17
N THR A 474 -27.32 27.09 42.89
CA THR A 474 -25.97 27.03 42.31
C THR A 474 -25.76 28.23 41.42
N VAL A 475 -24.64 28.95 41.59
CA VAL A 475 -24.31 30.20 40.87
C VAL A 475 -22.86 30.17 40.40
N TRP A 476 -22.58 30.76 39.25
CA TRP A 476 -21.24 30.92 38.69
C TRP A 476 -21.07 32.26 37.96
N ASN A 477 -19.84 32.59 37.56
CA ASN A 477 -19.55 33.76 36.73
C ASN A 477 -19.80 33.43 35.25
N GLU A 478 -20.21 34.43 34.47
CA GLU A 478 -20.36 34.30 33.02
C GLU A 478 -19.03 33.89 32.36
N ALA A 479 -19.08 32.89 31.48
CA ALA A 479 -17.94 32.43 30.71
C ALA A 479 -17.92 33.07 29.32
N ALA A 480 -16.77 33.59 28.90
CA ALA A 480 -16.61 34.18 27.58
C ALA A 480 -16.94 33.15 26.49
N LYS A 481 -17.65 33.59 25.44
CA LYS A 481 -18.06 32.79 24.27
C LYS A 481 -19.02 31.63 24.57
N ALA A 482 -19.59 31.55 25.78
CA ALA A 482 -20.61 30.57 26.13
C ALA A 482 -22.00 31.02 25.65
N ASP A 483 -22.70 30.18 24.89
CA ASP A 483 -24.10 30.42 24.51
C ASP A 483 -25.06 29.82 25.56
N VAL A 484 -24.66 28.70 26.17
CA VAL A 484 -25.43 27.95 27.18
C VAL A 484 -24.50 27.25 28.19
N TYR A 485 -25.09 26.79 29.28
CA TYR A 485 -24.47 25.97 30.31
C TYR A 485 -25.24 24.66 30.47
N HIS A 486 -24.55 23.53 30.31
CA HIS A 486 -25.08 22.21 30.64
C HIS A 486 -24.75 21.89 32.09
N VAL A 487 -25.78 21.72 32.91
CA VAL A 487 -25.70 21.45 34.34
C VAL A 487 -26.07 20.00 34.57
N TYR A 488 -25.09 19.20 34.96
CA TYR A 488 -25.27 17.81 35.34
C TYR A 488 -25.27 17.71 36.86
N TYR A 489 -26.19 16.95 37.43
CA TYR A 489 -26.18 16.68 38.86
C TYR A 489 -26.65 15.27 39.16
N ARG A 490 -26.19 14.72 40.28
CA ARG A 490 -26.61 13.41 40.77
C ARG A 490 -26.97 13.44 42.24
N ARG A 491 -27.98 12.65 42.58
CA ARG A 491 -28.50 12.51 43.95
C ARG A 491 -27.63 11.56 44.77
N ARG A 492 -27.72 11.71 46.09
CA ARG A 492 -27.08 10.84 47.07
C ARG A 492 -27.43 9.38 46.83
N ASN A 493 -26.40 8.53 46.82
CA ASN A 493 -26.51 7.10 46.55
C ASN A 493 -27.10 6.74 45.16
N SER A 494 -27.16 7.69 44.21
CA SER A 494 -27.54 7.43 42.82
C SER A 494 -26.34 7.50 41.89
N SER A 495 -26.27 6.56 40.94
CA SER A 495 -25.33 6.60 39.82
C SER A 495 -25.88 7.34 38.60
N GLU A 496 -27.16 7.72 38.61
CA GLU A 496 -27.81 8.40 37.49
C GLU A 496 -27.51 9.89 37.49
N TRP A 497 -27.15 10.40 36.31
CA TRP A 497 -26.97 11.82 36.05
C TRP A 497 -28.25 12.43 35.50
N ILE A 498 -28.61 13.59 36.03
CA ILE A 498 -29.69 14.42 35.52
C ILE A 498 -29.04 15.62 34.82
N LEU A 499 -29.54 15.96 33.64
CA LEU A 499 -29.03 17.05 32.80
C LEU A 499 -30.09 18.15 32.67
N GLU A 500 -29.70 19.36 33.01
CA GLU A 500 -30.43 20.59 32.69
C GLU A 500 -29.56 21.50 31.82
N THR A 501 -30.19 22.29 30.94
CA THR A 501 -29.47 23.27 30.12
C THR A 501 -30.08 24.65 30.32
N THR A 502 -29.24 25.63 30.60
CA THR A 502 -29.66 27.01 30.88
C THR A 502 -28.79 28.01 30.12
N SER A 503 -29.33 29.20 29.84
CA SER A 503 -28.56 30.34 29.30
C SER A 503 -28.18 31.36 30.38
N VAL A 504 -28.66 31.19 31.62
CA VAL A 504 -28.32 32.05 32.75
C VAL A 504 -27.26 31.41 33.64
N THR A 505 -26.63 32.20 34.50
CA THR A 505 -25.49 31.79 35.35
C THR A 505 -25.88 31.21 36.70
N HIS A 506 -27.11 30.72 36.83
CA HIS A 506 -27.61 30.08 38.04
C HIS A 506 -28.67 29.02 37.72
N VAL A 507 -28.78 28.01 38.60
CA VAL A 507 -29.86 27.02 38.61
C VAL A 507 -30.28 26.74 40.04
N THR A 508 -31.58 26.54 40.23
CA THR A 508 -32.14 26.07 41.50
C THR A 508 -32.49 24.60 41.34
N LEU A 509 -31.93 23.77 42.20
CA LEU A 509 -32.12 22.32 42.22
C LEU A 509 -32.81 21.92 43.53
N GLU A 510 -33.47 20.76 43.52
CA GLU A 510 -34.18 20.23 44.68
C GLU A 510 -33.73 18.81 45.03
N GLY A 511 -33.61 18.56 46.33
CA GLY A 511 -33.35 17.26 46.92
C GLY A 511 -31.90 17.03 47.36
N SER A 512 -31.61 15.78 47.73
CA SER A 512 -30.30 15.39 48.28
C SER A 512 -29.24 15.21 47.19
N ILE A 513 -28.63 16.31 46.73
CA ILE A 513 -27.59 16.31 45.67
C ILE A 513 -26.19 16.14 46.28
N GLU A 514 -25.35 15.33 45.65
CA GLU A 514 -23.96 15.09 46.08
C GLU A 514 -22.90 15.65 45.13
N GLU A 515 -23.22 15.80 43.85
CA GLU A 515 -22.29 16.33 42.86
C GLU A 515 -23.03 17.12 41.79
N ILE A 516 -22.41 18.25 41.39
CA ILE A 516 -22.87 19.14 40.32
C ILE A 516 -21.69 19.40 39.39
N VAL A 517 -21.94 19.36 38.10
CA VAL A 517 -20.98 19.62 37.03
C VAL A 517 -21.58 20.64 36.08
N VAL A 518 -20.87 21.73 35.81
CA VAL A 518 -21.32 22.77 34.88
C VAL A 518 -20.35 22.84 33.71
N VAL A 519 -20.89 22.78 32.50
CA VAL A 519 -20.15 22.78 31.24
C VAL A 519 -20.65 23.91 30.35
N PRO A 520 -19.89 25.01 30.21
CA PRO A 520 -20.13 26.02 29.19
C PRO A 520 -20.06 25.41 27.79
N SER A 521 -20.97 25.82 26.91
CA SER A 521 -21.04 25.31 25.55
C SER A 521 -21.48 26.38 24.55
N ASN A 522 -21.02 26.24 23.32
CA ASN A 522 -21.48 27.01 22.16
C ASN A 522 -21.59 26.09 20.93
N SER A 523 -21.69 26.63 19.72
CA SER A 523 -21.78 25.81 18.51
C SER A 523 -20.50 25.01 18.19
N VAL A 524 -19.32 25.52 18.60
CA VAL A 524 -18.00 24.95 18.30
C VAL A 524 -17.73 23.77 19.21
N GLY A 525 -17.98 23.91 20.51
CA GLY A 525 -17.70 22.85 21.46
C GLY A 525 -18.01 23.21 22.91
N ASN A 526 -17.70 22.26 23.78
CA ASN A 526 -17.78 22.40 25.22
C ASN A 526 -16.45 22.94 25.77
N ALA A 527 -16.54 23.76 26.82
CA ALA A 527 -15.39 24.12 27.65
C ALA A 527 -15.04 22.97 28.63
N GLN A 528 -13.96 23.16 29.39
CA GLN A 528 -13.65 22.28 30.50
C GLN A 528 -14.75 22.33 31.56
N ALA A 529 -15.16 21.16 32.04
CA ALA A 529 -16.20 21.02 33.04
C ALA A 529 -15.73 21.49 34.43
N ALA A 530 -16.51 22.35 35.08
CA ALA A 530 -16.31 22.70 36.48
C ALA A 530 -17.15 21.79 37.37
N ARG A 531 -16.54 21.21 38.41
CA ARG A 531 -17.19 20.21 39.27
C ARG A 531 -17.21 20.67 40.71
N ILE A 532 -18.31 20.42 41.41
CA ILE A 532 -18.44 20.65 42.85
C ILE A 532 -19.12 19.45 43.50
N SER A 533 -18.52 18.90 44.55
CA SER A 533 -19.01 17.69 45.23
C SER A 533 -19.05 17.89 46.75
N LYS A 534 -19.95 17.18 47.42
CA LYS A 534 -20.10 17.23 48.87
C LYS A 534 -19.12 16.25 49.53
N GLN A 535 -18.12 16.78 50.24
CA GLN A 535 -17.10 16.00 50.95
C GLN A 535 -17.10 16.35 52.43
N GLY A 536 -17.40 15.38 53.30
CA GLY A 536 -17.48 15.60 54.74
C GLY A 536 -18.51 16.67 55.12
N GLY A 537 -19.65 16.71 54.41
CA GLY A 537 -20.73 17.68 54.64
C GLY A 537 -20.51 19.06 54.02
N LYS A 538 -19.30 19.37 53.50
CA LYS A 538 -18.98 20.65 52.87
C LYS A 538 -18.86 20.50 51.35
N TRP A 539 -19.37 21.48 50.61
CA TRP A 539 -19.17 21.57 49.17
C TRP A 539 -17.72 21.94 48.87
N LYS A 540 -17.06 21.15 48.04
CA LYS A 540 -15.71 21.39 47.54
C LYS A 540 -15.70 21.36 46.03
N ALA A 541 -15.27 22.47 45.45
CA ALA A 541 -15.07 22.57 44.02
C ALA A 541 -13.69 22.03 43.66
N SER A 542 -13.59 21.23 42.61
CA SER A 542 -12.33 20.96 41.92
C SER A 542 -12.10 22.10 40.94
N TYR A 543 -11.36 23.11 41.40
CA TYR A 543 -10.80 24.12 40.53
C TYR A 543 -9.46 23.62 40.00
N TYR A 544 -9.27 23.69 38.68
CA TYR A 544 -7.98 23.48 38.02
C TYR A 544 -7.13 24.75 38.09
#